data_AF-A0A9P0IAF1-F1
#
_entry.id   AF-A0A9P0IAF1-F1
#
_cell.length_a   1.000
_cell.length_b   1.000
_cell.length_c   1.000
_cell.angle_alpha   90.00
_cell.angle_beta   90.00
_cell.angle_gamma   90.00
#
_symmetry.space_group_name_H-M   'P 1'
#
loop_
_entity.id
_entity.type
_entity.pdbx_description
1 polymer ?
#
loop_
_entity_poly.entity_id
_entity_poly.type
_entity_poly.pdbx_seq_one_letter_code
_entity_poly.pdbx_strand_id
1 'polypeptide(L)'
;MFLTGHLGFRIASMAEVYNIIDLSPPCSGCDTSKDATKTRVTVKMFTLSRFLTSIFILFSVLNGCLFKELPDYIHVCKRDPATINDCVVKSIEALRPQLTSGIPELGVPSIEPFLINEIKALTSDSTPLRASGHNIKVTGASAFVIKSLSVDLDTLKVRVRLRFPKLHFEGDYKLDAQVLIVPLKGQGTLNADAVKCDTELVFHSQIVTKDGVEYIKFKKIEADISIKDYRVKLDGLFNGDRTLGEAANQAINQNRGEFLKATKPHLEKTVATNLLQVANNIVDGLTLEQLFPKP
;
A
#
# COMPACT_ATOMS: atom_id res chain seq x y z
N MET A 1 -37.07 -20.35 21.46
CA MET A 1 -35.72 -20.84 21.84
C MET A 1 -34.74 -19.70 21.59
N PHE A 2 -34.19 -19.10 22.66
CA PHE A 2 -33.20 -18.00 22.71
C PHE A 2 -33.46 -16.78 21.78
N LEU A 3 -34.18 -15.74 22.26
CA LEU A 3 -33.68 -14.61 23.08
C LEU A 3 -32.72 -13.69 22.29
N THR A 4 -33.18 -12.59 21.67
CA THR A 4 -33.37 -11.23 22.26
C THR A 4 -32.12 -10.69 22.96
N GLY A 5 -31.61 -9.49 22.71
CA GLY A 5 -32.05 -8.38 21.86
C GLY A 5 -31.53 -7.07 22.46
N HIS A 6 -31.21 -6.05 21.67
CA HIS A 6 -30.77 -4.74 22.21
C HIS A 6 -31.59 -3.58 21.66
N LEU A 7 -32.05 -2.75 22.61
CA LEU A 7 -32.93 -1.61 22.39
C LEU A 7 -32.09 -0.35 22.17
N GLY A 8 -32.61 0.59 21.38
CA GLY A 8 -31.84 1.74 20.89
C GLY A 8 -31.49 2.77 21.95
N PHE A 9 -30.32 3.39 21.79
CA PHE A 9 -29.99 4.67 22.40
C PHE A 9 -30.94 5.76 21.87
N ARG A 10 -31.53 6.55 22.77
CA ARG A 10 -32.02 7.90 22.44
C ARG A 10 -31.20 8.92 23.21
N ILE A 11 -30.52 9.76 22.44
CA ILE A 11 -29.82 10.95 22.93
C ILE A 11 -30.88 12.05 23.14
N ALA A 12 -30.81 12.76 24.26
CA ALA A 12 -31.46 14.05 24.44
C ALA A 12 -30.42 15.03 24.98
N SER A 13 -30.37 16.22 24.40
CA SER A 13 -29.27 17.17 24.55
C SER A 13 -29.41 18.10 25.77
N MET A 14 -28.31 18.81 26.05
CA MET A 14 -28.24 19.97 26.93
C MET A 14 -29.27 21.05 26.56
N ALA A 15 -29.87 21.69 27.57
CA ALA A 15 -29.89 23.16 27.76
C ALA A 15 -30.83 23.54 28.93
N GLU A 16 -30.27 24.27 29.92
CA GLU A 16 -30.93 25.33 30.73
C GLU A 16 -32.19 24.93 31.56
N VAL A 17 -32.55 25.54 32.69
CA VAL A 17 -32.35 26.91 33.21
C VAL A 17 -32.08 26.84 34.72
N TYR A 18 -31.14 27.67 35.22
CA TYR A 18 -31.00 27.96 36.65
C TYR A 18 -32.20 28.77 37.16
N ASN A 19 -32.77 28.44 38.32
CA ASN A 19 -33.28 29.48 39.20
C ASN A 19 -33.30 29.10 40.68
N ILE A 20 -33.30 30.13 41.52
CA ILE A 20 -32.95 30.11 42.96
C ILE A 20 -34.17 30.57 43.78
N ILE A 21 -34.10 30.34 45.10
CA ILE A 21 -34.70 31.10 46.22
C ILE A 21 -35.71 30.31 47.05
N ASP A 22 -35.46 30.31 48.36
CA ASP A 22 -36.27 29.81 49.46
C ASP A 22 -37.72 30.31 49.48
N LEU A 23 -38.60 29.54 50.12
CA LEU A 23 -39.49 30.02 51.18
C LEU A 23 -40.26 28.85 51.82
N SER A 24 -39.96 28.54 53.08
CA SER A 24 -40.83 27.80 54.00
C SER A 24 -40.62 28.36 55.41
N PRO A 25 -41.70 28.63 56.16
CA PRO A 25 -42.16 27.70 57.20
C PRO A 25 -43.73 27.75 57.34
N PRO A 26 -44.41 27.25 58.41
CA PRO A 26 -43.93 26.60 59.64
C PRO A 26 -44.72 25.36 60.15
N CYS A 27 -44.17 24.74 61.22
CA CYS A 27 -44.85 23.88 62.23
C CYS A 27 -45.39 22.50 61.76
N SER A 28 -45.45 21.43 62.57
CA SER A 28 -45.23 21.17 64.03
C SER A 28 -45.03 19.65 64.24
N GLY A 29 -44.42 19.09 65.30
CA GLY A 29 -43.71 19.60 66.49
C GLY A 29 -43.43 18.43 67.49
N CYS A 30 -42.41 18.56 68.37
CA CYS A 30 -42.01 17.65 69.48
C CYS A 30 -41.66 16.17 69.11
N ASP A 31 -40.72 15.43 69.72
CA ASP A 31 -39.65 15.65 70.72
C ASP A 31 -38.68 14.41 70.65
N THR A 32 -37.53 14.22 71.33
CA THR A 32 -36.84 14.91 72.45
C THR A 32 -35.29 14.81 72.30
N SER A 33 -34.53 15.30 73.30
CA SER A 33 -33.05 15.31 73.41
C SER A 33 -32.31 13.94 73.41
N LYS A 34 -31.11 13.85 72.78
CA LYS A 34 -29.77 13.82 73.44
C LYS A 34 -28.61 13.43 72.51
N ASP A 35 -27.39 13.83 72.91
CA ASP A 35 -26.11 13.60 72.21
C ASP A 35 -25.75 12.14 71.92
N ALA A 36 -25.12 11.90 70.76
CA ALA A 36 -23.91 11.06 70.66
C ALA A 36 -23.24 11.09 69.25
N THR A 37 -21.99 11.58 69.22
CA THR A 37 -20.87 11.03 68.41
C THR A 37 -20.97 11.01 66.86
N LYS A 38 -20.62 12.15 66.28
CA LYS A 38 -20.19 12.35 64.88
C LYS A 38 -18.98 11.49 64.48
N THR A 39 -19.14 10.31 63.86
CA THR A 39 -18.04 9.62 63.11
C THR A 39 -18.55 8.72 61.97
N ARG A 40 -17.89 8.75 60.79
CA ARG A 40 -18.17 7.95 59.55
C ARG A 40 -19.58 8.25 58.97
N VAL A 41 -19.76 8.88 57.80
CA VAL A 41 -19.36 8.44 56.45
C VAL A 41 -19.18 9.66 55.52
N THR A 42 -17.96 10.19 55.38
CA THR A 42 -17.63 11.24 54.38
C THR A 42 -16.46 10.89 53.46
N VAL A 43 -15.73 9.80 53.75
CA VAL A 43 -14.54 9.38 52.97
C VAL A 43 -14.89 8.51 51.74
N LYS A 44 -16.04 7.81 51.74
CA LYS A 44 -16.45 6.91 50.63
C LYS A 44 -16.99 7.63 49.40
N MET A 45 -17.61 8.81 49.55
CA MET A 45 -18.28 9.49 48.43
C MET A 45 -17.29 10.25 47.53
N PHE A 46 -16.31 10.93 48.14
CA PHE A 46 -15.23 11.60 47.40
C PHE A 46 -14.28 10.61 46.69
N THR A 47 -14.06 9.41 47.24
CA THR A 47 -13.23 8.38 46.57
C THR A 47 -13.96 7.77 45.38
N LEU A 48 -15.24 7.37 45.50
CA LEU A 48 -16.00 6.86 44.36
C LEU A 48 -16.04 7.84 43.17
N SER A 49 -16.24 9.14 43.44
CA SER A 49 -16.25 10.16 42.40
C SER A 49 -14.93 10.21 41.62
N ARG A 50 -13.78 10.18 42.30
CA ARG A 50 -12.45 10.20 41.66
C ARG A 50 -12.12 8.90 40.93
N PHE A 51 -12.64 7.76 41.37
CA PHE A 51 -12.55 6.49 40.62
C PHE A 51 -13.40 6.54 39.35
N LEU A 52 -14.64 7.03 39.43
CA LEU A 52 -15.53 7.14 38.27
C LEU A 52 -14.97 8.11 37.21
N THR A 53 -14.43 9.27 37.61
CA THR A 53 -13.77 10.17 36.65
C THR A 53 -12.50 9.58 36.05
N SER A 54 -11.71 8.85 36.84
CA SER A 54 -10.51 8.15 36.32
C SER A 54 -10.87 7.06 35.31
N ILE A 55 -11.94 6.29 35.56
CA ILE A 55 -12.47 5.30 34.61
C ILE A 55 -13.00 5.98 33.36
N PHE A 56 -13.72 7.11 33.48
CA PHE A 56 -14.25 7.84 32.33
C PHE A 56 -13.12 8.41 31.45
N ILE A 57 -12.08 8.98 32.05
CA ILE A 57 -10.88 9.44 31.32
C ILE A 57 -10.16 8.27 30.64
N LEU A 58 -9.96 7.15 31.33
CA LEU A 58 -9.34 5.95 30.75
C LEU A 58 -10.16 5.39 29.58
N PHE A 59 -11.49 5.40 29.69
CA PHE A 59 -12.40 4.95 28.63
C PHE A 59 -12.46 5.93 27.45
N SER A 60 -12.34 7.24 27.69
CA SER A 60 -12.20 8.24 26.62
C SER A 60 -10.88 8.10 25.87
N VAL A 61 -9.77 7.81 26.56
CA VAL A 61 -8.46 7.56 25.94
C VAL A 61 -8.48 6.24 25.14
N LEU A 62 -9.19 5.21 25.61
CA LEU A 62 -9.37 3.95 24.89
C LEU A 62 -10.23 4.06 23.61
N ASN A 63 -11.01 5.14 23.46
CA ASN A 63 -11.79 5.42 22.24
C ASN A 63 -11.11 6.45 21.32
N GLY A 64 -9.84 6.78 21.56
CA GLY A 64 -9.02 7.53 20.62
C GLY A 64 -8.90 6.75 19.31
N CYS A 65 -9.69 7.12 18.31
CA CYS A 65 -9.63 6.52 16.98
C CYS A 65 -8.23 6.78 16.42
N LEU A 66 -7.43 5.72 16.31
CA LEU A 66 -6.02 5.80 15.90
C LEU A 66 -5.93 6.06 14.39
N PHE A 67 -6.23 7.29 13.99
CA PHE A 67 -5.94 7.76 12.64
C PHE A 67 -4.43 7.77 12.46
N LYS A 68 -3.96 7.00 11.49
CA LYS A 68 -2.58 7.02 11.05
C LYS A 68 -2.29 8.42 10.52
N GLU A 69 -1.36 9.14 11.15
CA GLU A 69 -0.92 10.43 10.64
C GLU A 69 -0.25 10.22 9.28
N LEU A 70 -0.51 11.14 8.35
CA LEU A 70 0.08 11.09 7.03
C LEU A 70 1.54 11.57 7.12
N PRO A 71 2.54 10.78 6.71
CA PRO A 71 3.92 11.23 6.72
C PRO A 71 4.15 12.45 5.82
N ASP A 72 4.95 13.41 6.30
CA ASP A 72 5.21 14.71 5.62
C ASP A 72 5.72 14.61 4.18
N TYR A 73 6.30 13.47 3.80
CA TYR A 73 6.80 13.19 2.46
C TYR A 73 5.70 12.77 1.46
N ILE A 74 4.47 12.46 1.90
CA ILE A 74 3.32 12.25 1.01
C ILE A 74 2.62 13.59 0.80
N HIS A 75 2.80 14.20 -0.38
CA HIS A 75 2.08 15.42 -0.71
C HIS A 75 0.61 15.11 -1.04
N VAL A 76 -0.30 15.71 -0.26
CA VAL A 76 -1.77 15.53 -0.36
C VAL A 76 -2.31 16.22 -1.62
N CYS A 77 -3.20 15.54 -2.35
CA CYS A 77 -3.79 16.08 -3.57
C CYS A 77 -5.30 16.15 -3.52
N LYS A 78 -5.83 17.38 -3.55
CA LYS A 78 -7.29 17.63 -3.63
C LYS A 78 -7.91 16.95 -4.84
N ARG A 79 -9.17 16.54 -4.70
CA ARG A 79 -10.03 15.99 -5.77
C ARG A 79 -10.54 17.07 -6.75
N ASP A 80 -9.65 17.94 -7.18
CA ASP A 80 -9.91 19.01 -8.16
C ASP A 80 -9.44 18.56 -9.56
N PRO A 81 -10.36 18.36 -10.53
CA PRO A 81 -10.00 17.97 -11.90
C PRO A 81 -9.01 18.92 -12.60
N ALA A 82 -8.95 20.20 -12.21
CA ALA A 82 -8.07 21.18 -12.84
C ALA A 82 -6.61 21.06 -12.37
N THR A 83 -6.34 20.51 -11.18
CA THR A 83 -5.00 20.51 -10.57
C THR A 83 -4.48 19.15 -10.14
N ILE A 84 -5.34 18.11 -10.05
CA ILE A 84 -4.97 16.81 -9.50
C ILE A 84 -3.82 16.12 -10.24
N ASN A 85 -3.74 16.23 -11.57
CA ASN A 85 -2.67 15.59 -12.36
C ASN A 85 -1.29 16.14 -11.98
N ASP A 86 -1.15 17.47 -11.98
CA ASP A 86 0.10 18.15 -11.63
C ASP A 86 0.47 17.96 -10.15
N CYS A 87 -0.54 17.89 -9.27
CA CYS A 87 -0.33 17.58 -7.87
C CYS A 87 0.22 16.17 -7.67
N VAL A 88 -0.39 15.15 -8.29
CA VAL A 88 0.05 13.76 -8.15
C VAL A 88 1.44 13.55 -8.76
N VAL A 89 1.77 14.25 -9.86
CA VAL A 89 3.15 14.28 -10.38
C VAL A 89 4.11 14.84 -9.33
N LYS A 90 3.82 16.00 -8.72
CA LYS A 90 4.66 16.58 -7.65
C LYS A 90 4.78 15.66 -6.44
N SER A 91 3.70 14.95 -6.07
CA SER A 91 3.70 13.99 -4.97
C SER A 91 4.60 12.79 -5.25
N ILE A 92 4.56 12.21 -6.47
CA ILE A 92 5.46 11.13 -6.87
C ILE A 92 6.93 11.59 -6.90
N GLU A 93 7.19 12.81 -7.38
CA GLU A 93 8.54 13.40 -7.38
C GLU A 93 9.08 13.62 -5.96
N ALA A 94 8.25 14.13 -5.03
CA ALA A 94 8.58 14.28 -3.61
C ALA A 94 8.77 12.93 -2.90
N LEU A 95 8.05 11.89 -3.33
CA LEU A 95 8.18 10.52 -2.83
C LEU A 95 9.40 9.78 -3.36
N ARG A 96 9.99 10.17 -4.51
CA ARG A 96 11.10 9.44 -5.13
C ARG A 96 12.26 9.13 -4.16
N PRO A 97 12.76 10.06 -3.31
CA PRO A 97 13.84 9.75 -2.37
C PRO A 97 13.47 8.61 -1.40
N GLN A 98 12.24 8.64 -0.86
CA GLN A 98 11.74 7.61 0.07
C GLN A 98 11.50 6.27 -0.63
N LEU A 99 10.99 6.29 -1.87
CA LEU A 99 10.88 5.08 -2.68
C LEU A 99 12.27 4.49 -3.04
N THR A 100 13.27 5.35 -3.24
CA THR A 100 14.66 4.96 -3.55
C THR A 100 15.28 4.19 -2.38
N SER A 101 15.14 4.67 -1.14
CA SER A 101 15.57 3.93 0.06
C SER A 101 14.63 2.78 0.47
N GLY A 102 13.37 2.85 0.07
CA GLY A 102 12.28 2.08 0.66
C GLY A 102 11.71 2.76 1.90
N ILE A 103 10.52 2.33 2.33
CA ILE A 103 9.79 2.84 3.50
C ILE A 103 9.41 1.63 4.38
N PRO A 104 10.33 1.13 5.24
CA PRO A 104 10.15 -0.11 6.00
C PRO A 104 8.91 -0.12 6.91
N GLU A 105 8.56 1.03 7.50
CA GLU A 105 7.40 1.23 8.37
C GLU A 105 6.05 1.13 7.63
N LEU A 106 6.07 1.25 6.29
CA LEU A 106 4.94 0.97 5.41
C LEU A 106 5.08 -0.39 4.70
N GLY A 107 6.14 -1.15 4.93
CA GLY A 107 6.42 -2.37 4.17
C GLY A 107 6.64 -2.13 2.68
N VAL A 108 7.20 -0.97 2.32
CA VAL A 108 7.55 -0.61 0.93
C VAL A 108 9.03 -0.91 0.72
N PRO A 109 9.40 -1.82 -0.20
CA PRO A 109 10.80 -2.11 -0.51
C PRO A 109 11.46 -0.93 -1.25
N SER A 110 12.79 -0.87 -1.20
CA SER A 110 13.59 0.01 -2.06
C SER A 110 13.33 -0.28 -3.54
N ILE A 111 13.32 0.78 -4.36
CA ILE A 111 13.36 0.66 -5.83
C ILE A 111 14.79 0.74 -6.39
N GLU A 112 15.81 0.92 -5.56
CA GLU A 112 17.21 1.10 -5.97
C GLU A 112 18.20 0.53 -4.93
N PRO A 113 18.54 -0.77 -5.01
CA PRO A 113 18.05 -1.74 -5.98
C PRO A 113 16.64 -2.23 -5.66
N PHE A 114 15.82 -2.41 -6.70
CA PHE A 114 14.56 -3.15 -6.59
C PHE A 114 14.85 -4.65 -6.58
N LEU A 115 14.42 -5.35 -5.52
CA LEU A 115 14.66 -6.79 -5.33
C LEU A 115 13.41 -7.61 -5.66
N ILE A 116 13.56 -8.57 -6.55
CA ILE A 116 12.52 -9.55 -6.92
C ILE A 116 12.99 -10.93 -6.49
N ASN A 117 12.45 -11.41 -5.37
CA ASN A 117 12.86 -12.67 -4.74
C ASN A 117 12.68 -13.88 -5.66
N GLU A 118 11.56 -13.93 -6.39
CA GLU A 118 11.27 -15.02 -7.33
C GLU A 118 10.38 -14.56 -8.49
N ILE A 119 10.72 -14.97 -9.71
CA ILE A 119 9.84 -14.96 -10.88
C ILE A 119 9.70 -16.40 -11.36
N LYS A 120 8.46 -16.86 -11.61
CA LYS A 120 8.18 -18.16 -12.22
C LYS A 120 7.41 -17.98 -13.53
N ALA A 121 7.98 -18.49 -14.62
CA ALA A 121 7.27 -18.72 -15.88
C ALA A 121 7.07 -20.22 -16.05
N LEU A 122 5.83 -20.66 -15.85
CA LEU A 122 5.38 -22.02 -16.05
C LEU A 122 4.22 -21.98 -17.06
N THR A 123 4.38 -22.66 -18.20
CA THR A 123 3.28 -22.90 -19.15
C THR A 123 2.86 -24.36 -19.08
N SER A 124 1.54 -24.60 -19.13
CA SER A 124 0.92 -25.93 -19.17
C SER A 124 0.79 -26.52 -20.57
N ASP A 125 1.01 -25.69 -21.59
CA ASP A 125 0.52 -25.93 -22.95
C ASP A 125 1.61 -26.58 -23.83
N SER A 126 1.39 -26.63 -25.15
CA SER A 126 2.18 -27.40 -26.13
C SER A 126 3.69 -27.15 -26.17
N THR A 127 4.19 -26.08 -25.54
CA THR A 127 5.61 -25.83 -25.31
C THR A 127 5.85 -25.61 -23.81
N PRO A 128 6.38 -26.60 -23.06
CA PRO A 128 6.60 -26.47 -21.63
C PRO A 128 7.78 -25.54 -21.34
N LEU A 129 7.48 -24.29 -20.98
CA LEU A 129 8.41 -23.34 -20.41
C LEU A 129 8.49 -23.61 -18.90
N ARG A 130 9.67 -24.00 -18.41
CA ARG A 130 9.98 -24.01 -16.98
C ARG A 130 11.16 -23.08 -16.73
N ALA A 131 10.87 -21.81 -16.55
CA ALA A 131 11.85 -20.82 -16.14
C ALA A 131 11.56 -20.30 -14.74
N SER A 132 12.59 -20.18 -13.92
CA SER A 132 12.55 -19.40 -12.69
C SER A 132 13.76 -18.49 -12.60
N GLY A 133 13.54 -17.27 -12.14
CA GLY A 133 14.61 -16.36 -11.72
C GLY A 133 14.49 -16.10 -10.23
N HIS A 134 15.62 -15.98 -9.54
CA HIS A 134 15.71 -15.84 -8.09
C HIS A 134 16.67 -14.71 -7.74
N ASN A 135 16.42 -14.03 -6.62
CA ASN A 135 17.26 -12.94 -6.10
C ASN A 135 17.56 -11.84 -7.15
N ILE A 136 16.62 -11.56 -8.06
CA ILE A 136 16.86 -10.62 -9.16
C ILE A 136 16.90 -9.21 -8.58
N LYS A 137 18.04 -8.56 -8.74
CA LYS A 137 18.29 -7.18 -8.36
C LYS A 137 18.23 -6.31 -9.61
N VAL A 138 17.35 -5.32 -9.58
CA VAL A 138 17.19 -4.34 -10.66
C VAL A 138 17.74 -2.99 -10.19
N THR A 139 18.60 -2.38 -11.00
CA THR A 139 19.21 -1.07 -10.73
C THR A 139 18.93 -0.08 -11.86
N GLY A 140 18.94 1.21 -11.56
CA GLY A 140 18.55 2.31 -12.44
C GLY A 140 17.04 2.59 -12.47
N ALA A 141 16.24 1.90 -11.65
CA ALA A 141 14.80 2.10 -11.60
C ALA A 141 14.40 3.42 -10.91
N SER A 142 15.23 3.96 -10.02
CA SER A 142 15.04 5.31 -9.44
C SER A 142 15.10 6.43 -10.47
N ALA A 143 15.83 6.25 -11.58
CA ALA A 143 16.02 7.23 -12.64
C ALA A 143 14.83 7.38 -13.61
N PHE A 144 13.62 6.95 -13.19
CA PHE A 144 12.42 7.04 -14.00
C PHE A 144 12.03 8.50 -14.30
N VAL A 145 11.53 8.75 -15.51
CA VAL A 145 10.96 10.04 -15.93
C VAL A 145 9.48 9.86 -16.20
N ILE A 146 8.64 10.63 -15.52
CA ILE A 146 7.20 10.68 -15.80
C ILE A 146 6.99 11.34 -17.17
N LYS A 147 6.30 10.65 -18.08
CA LYS A 147 5.99 11.12 -19.44
C LYS A 147 4.59 11.70 -19.57
N SER A 148 3.64 11.16 -18.81
CA SER A 148 2.29 11.70 -18.66
C SER A 148 1.64 11.05 -17.45
N LEU A 149 0.78 11.79 -16.76
CA LEU A 149 -0.07 11.27 -15.71
C LEU A 149 -1.49 11.80 -15.91
N SER A 150 -2.48 10.93 -15.69
CA SER A 150 -3.90 11.25 -15.77
C SER A 150 -4.65 10.53 -14.66
N VAL A 151 -5.32 11.29 -13.81
CA VAL A 151 -6.27 10.81 -12.80
C VAL A 151 -7.68 11.04 -13.32
N ASP A 152 -8.45 9.97 -13.35
CA ASP A 152 -9.88 9.97 -13.60
C ASP A 152 -10.58 9.79 -12.25
N LEU A 153 -11.20 10.87 -11.75
CA LEU A 153 -11.89 10.92 -10.47
C LEU A 153 -13.25 10.19 -10.49
N ASP A 154 -13.88 10.04 -11.66
CA ASP A 154 -15.17 9.38 -11.80
C ASP A 154 -15.02 7.85 -11.83
N THR A 155 -14.02 7.35 -12.57
CA THR A 155 -13.74 5.91 -12.66
C THR A 155 -12.66 5.42 -11.68
N LEU A 156 -12.10 6.33 -10.88
CA LEU A 156 -11.06 6.08 -9.87
C LEU A 156 -9.83 5.36 -10.45
N LYS A 157 -9.42 5.79 -11.64
CA LYS A 157 -8.26 5.25 -12.37
C LYS A 157 -7.13 6.26 -12.41
N VAL A 158 -5.90 5.77 -12.20
CA VAL A 158 -4.69 6.56 -12.47
C VAL A 158 -3.93 5.88 -13.61
N ARG A 159 -3.73 6.59 -14.71
CA ARG A 159 -2.82 6.18 -15.79
C ARG A 159 -1.54 6.99 -15.69
N VAL A 160 -0.40 6.31 -15.62
CA VAL A 160 0.91 6.94 -15.66
C VAL A 160 1.78 6.29 -16.72
N ARG A 161 2.50 7.10 -17.50
CA ARG A 161 3.55 6.64 -18.41
C ARG A 161 4.90 7.03 -17.84
N LEU A 162 5.78 6.05 -17.69
CA LEU A 162 7.14 6.20 -17.18
C LEU A 162 8.14 5.84 -18.28
N ARG A 163 9.31 6.48 -18.26
CA ARG A 163 10.49 6.05 -19.02
C ARG A 163 11.66 5.80 -18.09
N PHE A 164 12.22 4.60 -18.13
CA PHE A 164 13.48 4.25 -17.50
C PHE A 164 14.61 4.39 -18.54
N PRO A 165 15.60 5.28 -18.35
CA PRO A 165 16.66 5.52 -19.32
C PRO A 165 17.53 4.28 -19.56
N LYS A 166 17.92 3.62 -18.47
CA LYS A 166 18.63 2.34 -18.44
C LYS A 166 18.18 1.57 -17.19
N LEU A 167 17.95 0.27 -17.35
CA LEU A 167 17.81 -0.69 -16.26
C LEU A 167 18.91 -1.75 -16.39
N HIS A 168 19.49 -2.17 -15.27
CA HIS A 168 20.42 -3.28 -15.21
C HIS A 168 19.90 -4.35 -14.24
N PHE A 169 19.97 -5.61 -14.65
CA PHE A 169 19.43 -6.77 -13.95
C PHE A 169 20.56 -7.76 -13.68
N GLU A 170 20.79 -8.11 -12.42
CA GLU A 170 21.65 -9.22 -11.99
C GLU A 170 20.85 -10.18 -11.10
N GLY A 171 21.14 -11.48 -11.16
CA GLY A 171 20.46 -12.46 -10.31
C GLY A 171 20.70 -13.91 -10.76
N ASP A 172 20.05 -14.84 -10.08
CA ASP A 172 20.13 -16.27 -10.38
C ASP A 172 19.00 -16.68 -11.33
N TYR A 173 19.25 -17.68 -12.17
CA TYR A 173 18.21 -18.29 -12.99
C TYR A 173 18.34 -19.82 -13.06
N LYS A 174 17.20 -20.46 -13.32
CA LYS A 174 17.09 -21.84 -13.75
C LYS A 174 16.10 -21.93 -14.90
N LEU A 175 16.55 -22.54 -16.00
CA LEU A 175 15.82 -22.62 -17.26
C LEU A 175 15.82 -24.08 -17.74
N ASP A 176 14.63 -24.60 -18.00
CA ASP A 176 14.40 -25.84 -18.73
C ASP A 176 13.24 -25.56 -19.69
N ALA A 177 13.56 -25.07 -20.87
CA ALA A 177 12.60 -24.44 -21.76
C ALA A 177 12.96 -24.65 -23.23
N GLN A 178 11.97 -24.93 -24.06
CA GLN A 178 12.09 -24.75 -25.50
C GLN A 178 11.66 -23.33 -25.85
N VAL A 179 12.62 -22.46 -26.20
CA VAL A 179 12.34 -21.10 -26.64
C VAL A 179 12.50 -21.06 -28.16
N LEU A 180 11.38 -20.97 -28.87
CA LEU A 180 11.29 -21.16 -30.32
C LEU A 180 11.84 -22.55 -30.70
N ILE A 181 12.87 -22.60 -31.56
CA ILE A 181 13.54 -23.83 -31.99
C ILE A 181 14.72 -24.24 -31.11
N VAL A 182 15.10 -23.43 -30.11
CA VAL A 182 16.30 -23.66 -29.29
C VAL A 182 15.90 -24.29 -27.95
N PRO A 183 16.35 -25.52 -27.64
CA PRO A 183 16.22 -26.09 -26.30
C PRO A 183 17.22 -25.38 -25.37
N LEU A 184 16.72 -24.45 -24.56
CA LEU A 184 17.50 -23.74 -23.56
C LEU A 184 17.37 -24.45 -22.22
N LYS A 185 18.46 -25.10 -21.81
CA LYS A 185 18.57 -25.73 -20.49
C LYS A 185 19.81 -25.22 -19.78
N GLY A 186 19.69 -24.83 -18.51
CA GLY A 186 20.82 -24.36 -17.71
C GLY A 186 20.40 -23.75 -16.38
N GLN A 187 21.39 -23.49 -15.55
CA GLN A 187 21.24 -22.76 -14.30
C GLN A 187 22.53 -22.02 -13.98
N GLY A 188 22.44 -20.81 -13.44
CA GLY A 188 23.57 -19.93 -13.20
C GLY A 188 23.12 -18.48 -13.09
N THR A 189 24.00 -17.55 -13.45
CA THR A 189 23.76 -16.11 -13.31
C THR A 189 23.16 -15.49 -14.57
N LEU A 190 22.14 -14.67 -14.37
CA LEU A 190 21.57 -13.73 -15.34
C LEU A 190 22.26 -12.37 -15.17
N ASN A 191 22.70 -11.79 -16.28
CA ASN A 191 23.06 -10.38 -16.38
C ASN A 191 22.33 -9.78 -17.59
N ALA A 192 21.62 -8.67 -17.42
CA ALA A 192 20.96 -8.00 -18.54
C ALA A 192 20.97 -6.47 -18.41
N ASP A 193 21.07 -5.78 -19.53
CA ASP A 193 20.86 -4.34 -19.65
C ASP A 193 19.66 -4.09 -20.57
N ALA A 194 18.75 -3.21 -20.16
CA ALA A 194 17.67 -2.70 -21.01
C ALA A 194 17.74 -1.17 -21.08
N VAL A 195 17.53 -0.59 -22.25
CA VAL A 195 17.64 0.87 -22.48
C VAL A 195 16.36 1.45 -23.07
N LYS A 196 16.01 2.65 -22.59
CA LYS A 196 14.77 3.38 -22.95
C LYS A 196 13.55 2.46 -22.83
N CYS A 197 13.31 1.94 -21.63
CA CYS A 197 12.11 1.18 -21.32
C CYS A 197 10.97 2.18 -21.07
N ASP A 198 9.95 2.17 -21.92
CA ASP A 198 8.70 2.87 -21.69
C ASP A 198 7.71 1.91 -21.00
N THR A 199 6.94 2.41 -20.05
CA THR A 199 5.95 1.61 -19.31
C THR A 199 4.69 2.44 -19.09
N GLU A 200 3.55 1.97 -19.57
CA GLU A 200 2.24 2.47 -19.13
C GLU A 200 1.75 1.61 -17.97
N LEU A 201 1.32 2.26 -16.89
CA LEU A 201 0.67 1.63 -15.76
C LEU A 201 -0.74 2.20 -15.62
N VAL A 202 -1.74 1.32 -15.45
CA VAL A 202 -3.12 1.71 -15.15
C VAL A 202 -3.52 1.12 -13.81
N PHE A 203 -3.68 1.98 -12.81
CA PHE A 203 -4.13 1.64 -11.48
C PHE A 203 -5.65 1.72 -11.43
N HIS A 204 -6.31 0.64 -11.04
CA HIS A 204 -7.75 0.57 -10.82
C HIS A 204 -8.01 0.56 -9.32
N SER A 205 -8.65 1.60 -8.79
CA SER A 205 -8.99 1.68 -7.37
C SER A 205 -10.50 1.64 -7.12
N GLN A 206 -10.89 1.53 -5.85
CA GLN A 206 -12.25 1.70 -5.37
C GLN A 206 -12.24 2.39 -4.02
N ILE A 207 -13.37 2.99 -3.65
CA ILE A 207 -13.65 3.38 -2.27
C ILE A 207 -14.19 2.16 -1.51
N VAL A 208 -13.74 1.99 -0.27
CA VAL A 208 -14.24 0.99 0.68
C VAL A 208 -14.60 1.71 1.97
N THR A 209 -15.86 1.60 2.38
CA THR A 209 -16.31 2.15 3.67
C THR A 209 -16.10 1.12 4.78
N LYS A 210 -15.47 1.54 5.89
CA LYS A 210 -15.37 0.77 7.14
C LYS A 210 -15.79 1.69 8.28
N ASP A 211 -16.74 1.26 9.10
CA ASP A 211 -17.23 2.02 10.27
C ASP A 211 -17.65 3.47 9.95
N GLY A 212 -18.24 3.68 8.76
CA GLY A 212 -18.64 5.00 8.25
C GLY A 212 -17.53 5.84 7.63
N VAL A 213 -16.27 5.39 7.68
CA VAL A 213 -15.10 6.09 7.14
C VAL A 213 -14.71 5.51 5.77
N GLU A 214 -14.42 6.38 4.82
CA GLU A 214 -14.01 6.00 3.46
C GLU A 214 -12.50 5.80 3.34
N TYR A 215 -12.09 4.70 2.70
CA TYR A 215 -10.70 4.36 2.40
C TYR A 215 -10.54 4.06 0.91
N ILE A 216 -9.37 4.34 0.32
CA ILE A 216 -9.05 3.92 -1.04
C ILE A 216 -8.40 2.53 -1.03
N LYS A 217 -8.75 1.67 -2.00
CA LYS A 217 -8.11 0.36 -2.19
C LYS A 217 -7.82 0.12 -3.67
N PHE A 218 -6.59 -0.27 -4.00
CA PHE A 218 -6.23 -0.68 -5.36
C PHE A 218 -6.67 -2.13 -5.59
N LYS A 219 -7.47 -2.36 -6.64
CA LYS A 219 -7.96 -3.68 -7.08
C LYS A 219 -6.98 -4.40 -7.98
N LYS A 220 -6.45 -3.67 -8.95
CA LYS A 220 -5.69 -4.18 -10.09
C LYS A 220 -4.74 -3.10 -10.56
N ILE A 221 -3.56 -3.51 -10.99
CA ILE A 221 -2.70 -2.71 -11.86
C ILE A 221 -2.57 -3.46 -13.19
N GLU A 222 -2.64 -2.73 -14.27
CA GLU A 222 -2.25 -3.19 -15.61
C GLU A 222 -0.91 -2.54 -15.96
N ALA A 223 -0.03 -3.28 -16.62
CA ALA A 223 1.27 -2.80 -17.07
C ALA A 223 1.46 -3.16 -18.54
N ASP A 224 1.80 -2.18 -19.38
CA ASP A 224 2.28 -2.39 -20.75
C ASP A 224 3.74 -1.93 -20.84
N ILE A 225 4.65 -2.87 -21.11
CA ILE A 225 6.11 -2.63 -21.13
C ILE A 225 6.63 -2.64 -22.57
N SER A 226 7.30 -1.57 -22.97
CA SER A 226 8.02 -1.46 -24.25
C SER A 226 9.50 -1.21 -23.99
N ILE A 227 10.38 -2.01 -24.60
CA ILE A 227 11.83 -1.90 -24.43
C ILE A 227 12.45 -1.57 -25.78
N LYS A 228 13.11 -0.42 -25.90
CA LYS A 228 13.67 0.02 -27.19
C LYS A 228 14.84 -0.85 -27.64
N ASP A 229 15.73 -1.20 -26.71
CA ASP A 229 16.77 -2.19 -26.93
C ASP A 229 17.22 -2.82 -25.61
N TYR A 230 17.80 -4.02 -25.68
CA TYR A 230 18.34 -4.73 -24.53
C TYR A 230 19.42 -5.75 -24.93
N ARG A 231 20.18 -6.21 -23.94
CA ARG A 231 21.13 -7.32 -24.07
C ARG A 231 21.00 -8.24 -22.86
N VAL A 232 21.00 -9.56 -23.08
CA VAL A 232 20.98 -10.60 -22.03
C VAL A 232 22.26 -11.41 -22.09
N LYS A 233 22.78 -11.83 -20.93
CA LYS A 233 23.80 -12.86 -20.77
C LYS A 233 23.31 -13.87 -19.73
N LEU A 234 23.29 -15.14 -20.10
CA LEU A 234 22.97 -16.28 -19.26
C LEU A 234 24.22 -17.17 -19.17
N ASP A 235 24.78 -17.30 -17.97
CA ASP A 235 25.90 -18.21 -17.69
C ASP A 235 25.40 -19.57 -17.18
N GLY A 236 26.09 -20.67 -17.54
CA GLY A 236 25.68 -22.03 -17.13
C GLY A 236 24.60 -22.68 -18.01
N LEU A 237 24.35 -22.14 -19.21
CA LEU A 237 23.61 -22.85 -20.27
C LEU A 237 24.34 -24.15 -20.67
N PHE A 238 23.57 -25.15 -21.10
CA PHE A 238 24.01 -26.49 -21.54
C PHE A 238 24.97 -27.16 -20.56
N ASN A 239 24.65 -27.09 -19.26
CA ASN A 239 25.47 -27.62 -18.16
C ASN A 239 26.90 -27.05 -18.12
N GLY A 240 27.11 -25.84 -18.66
CA GLY A 240 28.41 -25.18 -18.70
C GLY A 240 29.20 -25.37 -19.99
N ASP A 241 28.63 -25.99 -21.04
CA ASP A 241 29.27 -26.00 -22.36
C ASP A 241 29.40 -24.56 -22.89
N ARG A 242 30.65 -24.08 -22.98
CA ARG A 242 30.95 -22.71 -23.39
C ARG A 242 30.50 -22.41 -24.81
N THR A 243 30.69 -23.35 -25.75
CA THR A 243 30.41 -23.14 -27.17
C THR A 243 28.91 -23.02 -27.41
N LEU A 244 28.13 -23.94 -26.83
CA LEU A 244 26.67 -23.93 -26.91
C LEU A 244 26.09 -22.74 -26.12
N GLY A 245 26.69 -22.41 -24.96
CA GLY A 245 26.31 -21.25 -24.15
C GLY A 245 26.52 -19.93 -24.88
N GLU A 246 27.66 -19.73 -25.54
CA GLU A 246 27.93 -18.54 -26.36
C GLU A 246 26.99 -18.48 -27.57
N ALA A 247 26.79 -19.59 -28.28
CA ALA A 247 25.87 -19.66 -29.43
C ALA A 247 24.41 -19.34 -29.04
N ALA A 248 23.92 -19.84 -27.91
CA ALA A 248 22.58 -19.54 -27.43
C ALA A 248 22.43 -18.11 -26.92
N ASN A 249 23.43 -17.56 -26.22
CA ASN A 249 23.45 -16.14 -25.88
C ASN A 249 23.42 -15.27 -27.13
N GLN A 250 24.18 -15.62 -28.17
CA GLN A 250 24.12 -14.95 -29.47
C GLN A 250 22.73 -15.06 -30.10
N ALA A 251 22.13 -16.25 -30.12
CA ALA A 251 20.78 -16.46 -30.67
C ALA A 251 19.71 -15.63 -29.94
N ILE A 252 19.72 -15.57 -28.61
CA ILE A 252 18.82 -14.71 -27.81
C ILE A 252 19.02 -13.23 -28.19
N ASN A 253 20.28 -12.77 -28.25
CA ASN A 253 20.59 -11.38 -28.56
C ASN A 253 20.46 -11.00 -30.04
N GLN A 254 20.28 -11.96 -30.95
CA GLN A 254 19.90 -11.74 -32.34
C GLN A 254 18.37 -11.74 -32.51
N ASN A 255 17.66 -12.57 -31.75
CA ASN A 255 16.20 -12.74 -31.82
C ASN A 255 15.45 -11.94 -30.73
N ARG A 256 15.92 -10.72 -30.43
CA ARG A 256 15.43 -9.88 -29.32
C ARG A 256 13.92 -9.65 -29.32
N GLY A 257 13.32 -9.50 -30.51
CA GLY A 257 11.88 -9.28 -30.64
C GLY A 257 11.04 -10.45 -30.13
N GLU A 258 11.35 -11.67 -30.58
CA GLU A 258 10.62 -12.88 -30.18
C GLU A 258 10.92 -13.29 -28.73
N PHE A 259 12.17 -13.13 -28.26
CA PHE A 259 12.48 -13.40 -26.85
C PHE A 259 11.76 -12.42 -25.91
N LEU A 260 11.69 -11.13 -26.26
CA LEU A 260 10.92 -10.16 -25.48
C LEU A 260 9.42 -10.48 -25.53
N LYS A 261 8.87 -10.81 -26.70
CA LYS A 261 7.46 -11.21 -26.86
C LYS A 261 7.09 -12.44 -26.01
N ALA A 262 7.99 -13.41 -25.87
CA ALA A 262 7.79 -14.58 -25.01
C ALA A 262 7.87 -14.26 -23.51
N THR A 263 8.75 -13.33 -23.09
CA THR A 263 9.00 -13.03 -21.67
C THR A 263 8.16 -11.87 -21.12
N LYS A 264 7.76 -10.92 -21.98
CA LYS A 264 7.03 -9.68 -21.64
C LYS A 264 5.79 -9.93 -20.75
N PRO A 265 4.87 -10.87 -21.04
CA PRO A 265 3.69 -11.09 -20.20
C PRO A 265 4.02 -11.50 -18.76
N HIS A 266 5.14 -12.21 -18.56
CA HIS A 266 5.61 -12.59 -17.22
C HIS A 266 6.22 -11.39 -16.49
N LEU A 267 6.96 -10.52 -17.19
CA LEU A 267 7.50 -9.28 -16.62
C LEU A 267 6.38 -8.33 -16.20
N GLU A 268 5.39 -8.11 -17.06
CA GLU A 268 4.24 -7.24 -16.80
C GLU A 268 3.42 -7.72 -15.61
N LYS A 269 3.14 -9.04 -15.53
CA LYS A 269 2.45 -9.64 -14.39
C LYS A 269 3.24 -9.44 -13.08
N THR A 270 4.55 -9.66 -13.10
CA THR A 270 5.43 -9.46 -11.94
C THR A 270 5.43 -8.01 -11.48
N VAL A 271 5.60 -7.06 -12.40
CA VAL A 271 5.57 -5.61 -12.12
C VAL A 271 4.21 -5.20 -11.54
N ALA A 272 3.11 -5.57 -12.19
CA ALA A 272 1.76 -5.27 -11.73
C ALA A 272 1.46 -5.84 -10.33
N THR A 273 1.93 -7.05 -10.03
CA THR A 273 1.72 -7.70 -8.72
C THR A 273 2.49 -7.00 -7.61
N ASN A 274 3.77 -6.71 -7.82
CA ASN A 274 4.60 -6.03 -6.83
C ASN A 274 4.11 -4.59 -6.58
N LEU A 275 3.80 -3.84 -7.64
CA LEU A 275 3.25 -2.48 -7.51
C LEU A 275 1.88 -2.47 -6.83
N LEU A 276 1.05 -3.51 -7.01
CA LEU A 276 -0.27 -3.58 -6.37
C LEU A 276 -0.15 -3.80 -4.86
N GLN A 277 0.84 -4.59 -4.43
CA GLN A 277 1.17 -4.73 -3.01
C GLN A 277 1.69 -3.41 -2.44
N VAL A 278 2.68 -2.78 -3.09
CA VAL A 278 3.25 -1.49 -2.65
C VAL A 278 2.21 -0.38 -2.58
N ALA A 279 1.36 -0.25 -3.60
CA ALA A 279 0.33 0.80 -3.63
C ALA A 279 -0.71 0.64 -2.52
N ASN A 280 -1.13 -0.60 -2.21
CA ASN A 280 -2.02 -0.87 -1.08
C ASN A 280 -1.33 -0.65 0.27
N ASN A 281 -0.05 -1.04 0.40
CA ASN A 281 0.76 -0.82 1.60
C ASN A 281 0.91 0.68 1.94
N ILE A 282 1.11 1.53 0.94
CA ILE A 282 1.21 2.99 1.12
C ILE A 282 -0.09 3.60 1.65
N VAL A 283 -1.24 3.19 1.11
CA VAL A 283 -2.55 3.75 1.50
C VAL A 283 -3.19 3.06 2.71
N ASP A 284 -2.62 1.98 3.23
CA ASP A 284 -3.22 1.23 4.34
C ASP A 284 -3.26 2.06 5.62
N GLY A 285 -4.41 2.04 6.30
CA GLY A 285 -4.73 2.86 7.46
C GLY A 285 -4.99 4.35 7.17
N LEU A 286 -4.88 4.81 5.92
CA LEU A 286 -5.11 6.20 5.54
C LEU A 286 -6.49 6.39 4.88
N THR A 287 -7.26 7.36 5.36
CA THR A 287 -8.58 7.65 4.81
C THR A 287 -8.52 8.31 3.44
N LEU A 288 -9.61 8.20 2.69
CA LEU A 288 -9.78 8.91 1.41
C LEU A 288 -9.62 10.42 1.58
N GLU A 289 -10.14 11.01 2.67
CA GLU A 289 -10.08 12.45 2.90
C GLU A 289 -8.68 12.93 3.31
N GLN A 290 -7.86 12.10 3.97
CA GLN A 290 -6.45 12.43 4.25
C GLN A 290 -5.58 12.42 2.98
N LEU A 291 -5.77 11.43 2.10
CA LEU A 291 -4.97 11.28 0.88
C LEU A 291 -5.46 12.20 -0.26
N PHE A 292 -6.79 12.28 -0.40
CA PHE A 292 -7.50 12.94 -1.49
C PHE A 292 -8.68 13.76 -0.93
N PRO A 293 -8.44 14.87 -0.22
CA PRO A 293 -9.50 15.71 0.32
C PRO A 293 -10.38 16.31 -0.78
N LYS A 294 -11.58 16.76 -0.40
CA LYS A 294 -12.46 17.51 -1.32
C LYS A 294 -11.80 18.83 -1.78
N PRO A 295 -12.23 19.39 -2.94
CA PRO A 295 -11.77 20.69 -3.43
C PRO A 295 -11.85 21.81 -2.40
#